data_AF-X1ISH5-F1
#
_entry.id   AF-X1ISH5-F1
#
_cell.length_a   1.000
_cell.length_b   1.000
_cell.length_c   1.000
_cell.angle_alpha   90.00
_cell.angle_beta   90.00
_cell.angle_gamma   90.00
#
_symmetry.space_group_name_H-M   'P 1'
#
loop_
_entity.id
_entity.type
_entity.pdbx_description
1 polymer ?
#
loop_
_entity_poly.entity_id
_entity_poly.type
_entity_poly.pdbx_seq_one_letter_code
_entity_poly.pdbx_strand_id
1 'polypeptide(L)'
;GILRDVFRFISLEDIPQQMEWIIDDISEVLAVTDVKNILHKYFHEGKGKDPVVHFYETFLAEYDPKAREKRGVYYTPEPVVSYIVRSLHHILKEHFNRKDGFASETVTVLDPAAGTLTFLAEAAKLAVDEFVSKYGDGGKETFIKEHILKNFYAFELMMAPYAVGHLKMSFLLEELGYKLQKYHQ
;
A
#
# COMPACT_ATOMS: atom_id res chain seq x y z
N GLY A 1 20.65 -16.45 -13.64
CA GLY A 1 20.70 -15.05 -13.20
C GLY A 1 20.46 -15.06 -11.72
N ILE A 2 21.25 -14.31 -10.93
CA ILE A 2 21.41 -14.54 -9.48
C ILE A 2 20.08 -14.76 -8.75
N LEU A 3 19.06 -13.93 -8.98
CA LEU A 3 17.71 -14.10 -8.38
C LEU A 3 17.01 -15.40 -8.80
N ARG A 4 17.09 -15.79 -10.07
CA ARG A 4 16.55 -17.06 -10.57
C ARG A 4 17.28 -18.26 -9.97
N ASP A 5 18.60 -18.14 -9.78
CA ASP A 5 19.44 -19.23 -9.31
C ASP A 5 19.29 -19.39 -7.78
N VAL A 6 19.15 -18.29 -7.02
CA VAL A 6 18.78 -18.29 -5.59
C VAL A 6 17.37 -18.83 -5.38
N PHE A 7 16.39 -18.40 -6.18
CA PHE A 7 15.03 -18.93 -6.08
C PHE A 7 15.00 -20.42 -6.41
N ARG A 8 15.77 -20.86 -7.41
CA ARG A 8 15.89 -22.27 -7.77
C ARG A 8 16.56 -23.10 -6.66
N PHE A 9 17.60 -22.56 -6.02
CA PHE A 9 18.28 -23.18 -4.88
C PHE A 9 17.33 -23.35 -3.68
N ILE A 10 16.56 -22.31 -3.34
CA ILE A 10 15.61 -22.36 -2.22
C ILE A 10 14.38 -23.24 -2.53
N SER A 11 13.96 -23.33 -3.80
CA SER A 11 12.69 -23.97 -4.18
C SER A 11 12.80 -25.41 -4.69
N LEU A 12 13.98 -25.86 -5.15
CA LEU A 12 14.16 -27.15 -5.82
C LEU A 12 15.21 -28.08 -5.20
N GLU A 13 16.04 -27.58 -4.28
CA GLU A 13 17.02 -28.40 -3.54
C GLU A 13 16.65 -28.42 -2.05
N ASP A 14 17.04 -29.49 -1.34
CA ASP A 14 16.91 -29.54 0.11
C ASP A 14 17.76 -28.41 0.72
N ILE A 15 17.12 -27.59 1.55
CA ILE A 15 17.75 -26.44 2.19
C ILE A 15 18.90 -26.96 3.07
N PRO A 16 20.10 -26.35 3.05
CA PRO A 16 21.16 -26.74 3.96
C PRO A 16 20.67 -26.73 5.41
N GLN A 17 21.04 -27.73 6.20
CA GLN A 17 20.59 -27.89 7.59
C GLN A 17 20.83 -26.62 8.45
N GLN A 18 21.86 -25.84 8.13
CA GLN A 18 22.18 -24.58 8.82
C GLN A 18 21.26 -23.40 8.44
N MET A 19 20.53 -23.50 7.33
CA MET A 19 19.56 -22.50 6.91
C MET A 19 18.14 -22.92 7.32
N GLU A 20 17.88 -24.22 7.46
CA GLU A 20 16.62 -24.78 7.97
C GLU A 20 16.26 -24.19 9.34
N TRP A 21 17.15 -24.28 10.34
CA TRP A 21 16.86 -23.74 11.68
C TRP A 21 16.67 -22.22 11.70
N ILE A 22 17.39 -21.46 10.85
CA ILE A 22 17.22 -20.00 10.76
C ILE A 22 15.85 -19.66 10.18
N ILE A 23 15.42 -20.40 9.15
CA ILE A 23 14.10 -20.21 8.53
C ILE A 23 13.00 -20.62 9.50
N ASP A 24 13.17 -21.71 10.23
CA ASP A 24 12.22 -22.18 11.23
C ASP A 24 12.08 -21.17 12.37
N ASP A 25 13.18 -20.65 12.92
CA ASP A 25 13.16 -19.62 13.97
C ASP A 25 12.43 -18.35 13.49
N ILE A 26 12.75 -17.87 12.28
CA ILE A 26 12.07 -16.70 11.69
C ILE A 26 10.58 -17.01 11.49
N SER A 27 10.25 -18.21 11.02
CA SER A 27 8.87 -18.63 10.77
C SER A 27 8.07 -18.74 12.06
N GLU A 28 8.67 -19.27 13.13
CA GLU A 28 8.04 -19.38 14.45
C GLU A 28 7.75 -17.99 15.03
N VAL A 29 8.73 -17.07 14.99
CA VAL A 29 8.54 -15.67 15.41
C VAL A 29 7.44 -15.01 14.58
N LEU A 30 7.44 -15.17 13.26
CA LEU A 30 6.40 -14.60 12.39
C LEU A 30 5.02 -15.22 12.65
N ALA A 31 4.95 -16.52 12.96
CA ALA A 31 3.69 -17.23 13.19
C ALA A 31 3.00 -16.81 14.49
N VAL A 32 3.76 -16.48 15.53
CA VAL A 32 3.20 -15.98 16.80
C VAL A 32 3.00 -14.46 16.82
N THR A 33 3.52 -13.75 15.82
CA THR A 33 3.39 -12.29 15.70
C THR A 33 2.04 -11.91 15.14
N ASP A 34 1.23 -11.23 15.93
CA ASP A 34 -0.03 -10.65 15.46
C ASP A 34 0.22 -9.34 14.69
N VAL A 35 0.64 -9.50 13.43
CA VAL A 35 0.94 -8.40 12.52
C VAL A 35 -0.27 -7.47 12.36
N LYS A 36 -1.49 -8.01 12.36
CA LYS A 36 -2.72 -7.21 12.25
C LYS A 36 -2.89 -6.30 13.46
N ASN A 37 -2.77 -6.83 14.67
CA ASN A 37 -2.90 -6.02 15.88
C ASN A 37 -1.76 -5.01 16.04
N ILE A 38 -0.53 -5.37 15.66
CA ILE A 38 0.60 -4.43 15.68
C ILE A 38 0.29 -3.25 14.76
N LEU A 39 -0.07 -3.51 13.51
CA LEU A 39 -0.34 -2.45 12.54
C LEU A 39 -1.58 -1.64 12.93
N HIS A 40 -2.68 -2.29 13.35
CA HIS A 40 -3.89 -1.63 13.82
C HIS A 40 -3.62 -0.70 15.02
N LYS A 41 -2.87 -1.16 16.03
CA LYS A 41 -2.48 -0.30 17.18
C LYS A 41 -1.66 0.90 16.73
N TYR A 42 -0.68 0.70 15.86
CA TYR A 42 0.14 1.82 15.35
C TYR A 42 -0.66 2.82 14.51
N PHE A 43 -1.62 2.35 13.71
CA PHE A 43 -2.53 3.19 12.92
C PHE A 43 -3.47 4.01 13.82
N HIS A 44 -4.08 3.41 14.85
CA HIS A 44 -5.08 4.07 15.70
C HIS A 44 -4.50 4.89 16.86
N GLU A 45 -3.31 4.56 17.38
CA GLU A 45 -2.68 5.28 18.50
C GLU A 45 -2.02 6.62 18.11
N GLY A 46 -2.15 7.04 16.84
CA GLY A 46 -1.90 8.43 16.45
C GLY A 46 -0.44 8.91 16.56
N LYS A 47 0.55 8.00 16.59
CA LYS A 47 1.99 8.39 16.57
C LYS A 47 2.52 8.74 15.17
N GLY A 48 1.64 9.15 14.26
CA GLY A 48 1.96 10.03 13.14
C GLY A 48 2.82 9.47 12.01
N LYS A 49 2.86 8.14 11.81
CA LYS A 49 3.50 7.55 10.63
C LYS A 49 2.73 6.30 10.25
N ASP A 50 2.37 6.17 8.98
CA ASP A 50 2.02 4.89 8.37
C ASP A 50 3.09 3.86 8.82
N PRO A 51 2.73 2.87 9.67
CA PRO A 51 3.70 1.97 10.27
C PRO A 51 4.48 1.18 9.22
N VAL A 52 3.82 0.83 8.12
CA VAL A 52 4.44 0.12 7.00
C VAL A 52 5.55 0.99 6.39
N VAL A 53 5.27 2.28 6.20
CA VAL A 53 6.28 3.25 5.72
C VAL A 53 7.38 3.47 6.74
N HIS A 54 7.05 3.62 8.03
CA HIS A 54 8.05 3.89 9.06
C HIS A 54 9.03 2.73 9.22
N PHE A 55 8.52 1.50 9.25
CA PHE A 55 9.35 0.30 9.29
C PHE A 55 10.17 0.16 8.01
N TYR A 56 9.59 0.42 6.84
CA TYR A 56 10.31 0.32 5.58
C TYR A 56 11.41 1.37 5.41
N GLU A 57 11.17 2.62 5.82
CA GLU A 57 12.18 3.69 5.85
C GLU A 57 13.36 3.33 6.75
N THR A 58 13.05 2.88 7.97
CA THR A 58 14.06 2.48 8.96
C THR A 58 14.84 1.28 8.42
N PHE A 59 14.15 0.29 7.87
CA PHE A 59 14.78 -0.89 7.26
C PHE A 59 15.69 -0.51 6.09
N LEU A 60 15.24 0.31 5.14
CA LEU A 60 16.06 0.72 4.00
C LEU A 60 17.28 1.56 4.40
N ALA A 61 17.14 2.40 5.43
CA ALA A 61 18.24 3.19 5.95
C ALA A 61 19.35 2.30 6.55
N GLU A 62 18.97 1.25 7.28
CA GLU A 62 19.90 0.31 7.92
C GLU A 62 20.43 -0.77 6.97
N TYR A 63 19.61 -1.26 6.05
CA TYR A 63 19.94 -2.41 5.19
C TYR A 63 20.99 -2.08 4.13
N ASP A 64 20.78 -1.01 3.34
CA ASP A 64 21.76 -0.58 2.33
C ASP A 64 21.58 0.91 1.96
N PRO A 65 22.16 1.82 2.76
CA PRO A 65 22.03 3.26 2.53
C PRO A 65 22.63 3.71 1.19
N LYS A 66 23.65 3.02 0.68
CA LYS A 66 24.28 3.33 -0.62
C LYS A 66 23.39 2.91 -1.79
N ALA A 67 22.75 1.75 -1.71
CA ALA A 67 21.77 1.34 -2.71
C ALA A 67 20.50 2.22 -2.67
N ARG A 68 20.09 2.71 -1.49
CA ARG A 68 18.99 3.66 -1.36
C ARG A 68 19.26 4.95 -2.13
N GLU A 69 20.42 5.57 -1.89
CA GLU A 69 20.83 6.80 -2.57
C GLU A 69 21.00 6.58 -4.08
N LYS A 70 21.66 5.48 -4.47
CA LYS A 70 21.89 5.15 -5.88
C LYS A 70 20.60 4.83 -6.66
N ARG A 71 19.59 4.27 -6.00
CA ARG A 71 18.27 3.97 -6.61
C ARG A 71 17.29 5.14 -6.51
N GLY A 72 17.64 6.22 -5.80
CA GLY A 72 16.81 7.40 -5.66
C GLY A 72 15.46 7.15 -4.99
N VAL A 73 15.36 6.11 -4.15
CA VAL A 73 14.10 5.76 -3.49
C VAL A 73 13.93 6.66 -2.26
N TYR A 74 13.13 7.71 -2.42
CA TYR A 74 12.78 8.63 -1.33
C TYR A 74 11.29 8.60 -1.08
N TYR A 75 10.91 8.52 0.18
CA TYR A 75 9.52 8.65 0.57
C TYR A 75 9.05 10.09 0.42
N THR A 76 7.85 10.27 -0.15
CA THR A 76 7.22 11.60 -0.23
C THR A 76 6.52 11.88 1.11
N PRO A 77 6.86 12.97 1.83
CA PRO A 77 6.26 13.27 3.12
C PRO A 77 4.72 13.33 3.04
N GLU A 78 4.04 12.77 4.04
CA GLU A 78 2.57 12.72 4.08
C GLU A 78 1.90 14.09 3.91
N PRO A 79 2.37 15.19 4.53
CA PRO A 79 1.78 16.51 4.29
C PRO A 79 1.84 16.94 2.83
N VAL A 80 2.89 16.55 2.10
CA VAL A 80 3.07 16.87 0.68
C VAL A 80 2.10 16.05 -0.17
N VAL A 81 2.03 14.74 0.08
CA VAL A 81 1.07 13.85 -0.61
C VAL A 81 -0.36 14.37 -0.41
N SER A 82 -0.71 14.62 0.84
CA SER A 82 -2.04 15.03 1.25
C SER A 82 -2.42 16.40 0.68
N TYR A 83 -1.47 17.34 0.59
CA TYR A 83 -1.66 18.62 -0.10
C TYR A 83 -1.95 18.42 -1.59
N ILE A 84 -1.14 17.64 -2.29
CA ILE A 84 -1.28 17.39 -3.73
C ILE A 84 -2.62 16.70 -4.03
N VAL A 85 -2.93 15.62 -3.31
CA VAL A 85 -4.17 14.85 -3.53
C VAL A 85 -5.40 15.72 -3.28
N ARG A 86 -5.47 16.45 -2.15
CA ARG A 86 -6.60 17.37 -1.91
C ARG A 86 -6.71 18.46 -2.97
N SER A 87 -5.59 19.02 -3.41
CA SER A 87 -5.58 20.04 -4.47
C SER A 87 -6.17 19.49 -5.76
N LEU A 88 -5.77 18.28 -6.18
CA LEU A 88 -6.33 17.61 -7.35
C LEU A 88 -7.83 17.32 -7.19
N HIS A 89 -8.27 16.87 -6.00
CA HIS A 89 -9.69 16.67 -5.70
C HIS A 89 -10.52 17.94 -5.87
N HIS A 90 -10.00 19.08 -5.39
CA HIS A 90 -10.64 20.39 -5.57
C HIS A 90 -10.65 20.82 -7.04
N ILE A 91 -9.52 20.68 -7.74
CA ILE A 91 -9.42 21.02 -9.17
C ILE A 91 -10.42 20.21 -10.00
N LEU A 92 -10.59 18.91 -9.73
CA LEU A 92 -11.58 18.06 -10.40
C LEU A 92 -13.00 18.63 -10.25
N LYS A 93 -13.34 19.11 -9.05
CA LYS A 93 -14.65 19.72 -8.75
C LYS A 93 -14.84 21.06 -9.45
N GLU A 94 -13.88 21.97 -9.30
CA GLU A 94 -14.01 23.36 -9.72
C GLU A 94 -13.82 23.55 -11.23
N HIS A 95 -12.84 22.85 -11.82
CA HIS A 95 -12.42 23.10 -13.20
C HIS A 95 -12.85 22.02 -14.18
N PHE A 96 -13.11 20.79 -13.70
CA PHE A 96 -13.47 19.66 -14.57
C PHE A 96 -14.92 19.19 -14.40
N ASN A 97 -15.74 19.91 -13.63
CA ASN A 97 -17.15 19.59 -13.39
C ASN A 97 -17.36 18.16 -12.87
N ARG A 98 -16.41 17.64 -12.08
CA ARG A 98 -16.48 16.34 -11.40
C ARG A 98 -16.89 16.60 -9.96
N LYS A 99 -18.19 16.71 -9.73
CA LYS A 99 -18.78 17.19 -8.44
C LYS A 99 -18.33 16.41 -7.21
N ASP A 100 -17.94 15.15 -7.40
CA ASP A 100 -17.47 14.26 -6.32
C ASP A 100 -15.94 14.08 -6.35
N GLY A 101 -15.22 14.91 -7.11
CA GLY A 101 -13.77 14.83 -7.28
C GLY A 101 -13.34 13.42 -7.69
N PHE A 102 -12.43 12.82 -6.93
CA PHE A 102 -11.97 11.44 -7.16
C PHE A 102 -13.07 10.37 -7.07
N ALA A 103 -14.18 10.64 -6.39
CA ALA A 103 -15.32 9.71 -6.31
C ALA A 103 -16.25 9.78 -7.53
N SER A 104 -15.98 10.67 -8.49
CA SER A 104 -16.78 10.74 -9.72
C SER A 104 -16.47 9.53 -10.61
N GLU A 105 -17.49 8.80 -11.07
CA GLU A 105 -17.36 7.56 -11.87
C GLU A 105 -16.49 7.69 -13.14
N THR A 106 -16.37 8.91 -13.68
CA THR A 106 -15.59 9.19 -14.90
C THR A 106 -14.12 9.54 -14.62
N VAL A 107 -13.69 9.48 -13.36
CA VAL A 107 -12.31 9.77 -12.95
C VAL A 107 -11.53 8.48 -12.83
N THR A 108 -10.40 8.43 -13.53
CA THR A 108 -9.40 7.37 -13.43
C THR A 108 -8.12 7.98 -12.88
N VAL A 109 -7.49 7.32 -11.91
CA VAL A 109 -6.25 7.75 -11.28
C VAL A 109 -5.11 6.83 -11.74
N LEU A 110 -3.98 7.42 -12.10
CA LEU A 110 -2.77 6.69 -12.47
C LEU A 110 -1.56 7.29 -11.76
N ASP A 111 -0.85 6.47 -11.00
CA ASP A 111 0.46 6.79 -10.45
C ASP A 111 1.55 5.94 -11.14
N PRO A 112 2.34 6.49 -12.07
CA PRO A 112 3.32 5.72 -12.84
C PRO A 112 4.60 5.37 -12.06
N ALA A 113 4.80 5.94 -10.86
CA ALA A 113 5.99 5.75 -10.04
C ALA A 113 5.59 5.69 -8.56
N ALA A 114 4.74 4.72 -8.26
CA ALA A 114 3.92 4.77 -7.06
C ALA A 114 4.66 4.43 -5.77
N GLY A 115 5.85 3.85 -5.86
CA GLY A 115 6.62 3.42 -4.70
C GLY A 115 5.78 2.51 -3.82
N THR A 116 5.56 2.95 -2.58
CA THR A 116 4.74 2.25 -1.59
C THR A 116 3.25 2.60 -1.68
N LEU A 117 2.77 3.06 -2.84
CA LEU A 117 1.37 3.42 -3.14
C LEU A 117 0.81 4.58 -2.30
N THR A 118 1.64 5.50 -1.82
CA THR A 118 1.19 6.56 -0.89
C THR A 118 0.18 7.53 -1.51
N PHE A 119 0.40 7.98 -2.74
CA PHE A 119 -0.56 8.86 -3.44
C PHE A 119 -1.87 8.15 -3.73
N LEU A 120 -1.80 6.91 -4.21
CA LEU A 120 -2.99 6.12 -4.55
C LEU A 120 -3.85 5.82 -3.31
N ALA A 121 -3.21 5.50 -2.18
CA ALA A 121 -3.87 5.27 -0.90
C ALA A 121 -4.61 6.53 -0.41
N GLU A 122 -3.96 7.69 -0.41
CA GLU A 122 -4.56 8.95 0.02
C GLU A 122 -5.72 9.37 -0.91
N ALA A 123 -5.57 9.18 -2.22
CA ALA A 123 -6.63 9.46 -3.19
C ALA A 123 -7.85 8.54 -2.99
N ALA A 124 -7.63 7.24 -2.76
CA ALA A 124 -8.68 6.28 -2.51
C ALA A 124 -9.44 6.59 -1.21
N LYS A 125 -8.71 6.92 -0.13
CA LYS A 125 -9.29 7.36 1.13
C LYS A 125 -10.18 8.58 0.94
N LEU A 126 -9.65 9.63 0.30
CA LEU A 126 -10.40 10.86 0.06
C LEU A 126 -11.65 10.63 -0.81
N ALA A 127 -11.57 9.73 -1.80
CA ALA A 127 -12.72 9.36 -2.61
C ALA A 127 -13.80 8.62 -1.81
N VAL A 128 -13.41 7.69 -0.94
CA VAL A 128 -14.36 6.98 -0.07
C VAL A 128 -14.99 7.94 0.95
N ASP A 129 -14.21 8.82 1.56
CA ASP A 129 -14.72 9.84 2.51
C ASP A 129 -15.74 10.77 1.83
N GLU A 130 -15.47 11.24 0.61
CA GLU A 130 -16.41 12.04 -0.17
C GLU A 130 -17.71 11.28 -0.46
N PHE A 131 -17.59 10.02 -0.91
CA PHE A 131 -18.73 9.18 -1.22
C PHE A 131 -19.61 8.97 0.01
N VAL A 132 -19.01 8.55 1.14
CA VAL A 132 -19.73 8.31 2.39
C VAL A 132 -20.37 9.58 2.92
N SER A 133 -19.69 10.73 2.82
CA SER A 133 -20.23 12.01 3.27
C SER A 133 -21.48 12.46 2.50
N LYS A 134 -21.64 12.05 1.23
CA LYS A 134 -22.77 12.47 0.38
C LYS A 134 -23.88 11.42 0.26
N TYR A 135 -23.49 10.16 0.19
CA TYR A 135 -24.39 9.04 -0.15
C TYR A 135 -24.58 8.05 1.00
N GLY A 136 -23.88 8.25 2.12
CA GLY A 136 -23.93 7.37 3.29
C GLY A 136 -23.09 6.10 3.13
N ASP A 137 -23.02 5.32 4.21
CA ASP A 137 -22.11 4.18 4.30
C ASP A 137 -22.61 2.91 3.58
N GLY A 138 -23.92 2.81 3.32
CA GLY A 138 -24.56 1.59 2.79
C GLY A 138 -24.06 1.15 1.40
N GLY A 139 -23.52 2.07 0.59
CA GLY A 139 -22.98 1.80 -0.74
C GLY A 139 -21.46 1.67 -0.79
N LYS A 140 -20.75 1.79 0.35
CA LYS A 140 -19.29 1.92 0.40
C LYS A 140 -18.55 0.72 -0.20
N GLU A 141 -18.96 -0.51 0.14
CA GLU A 141 -18.31 -1.73 -0.37
C GLU A 141 -18.41 -1.82 -1.90
N THR A 142 -19.61 -1.56 -2.44
CA THR A 142 -19.85 -1.51 -3.88
C THR A 142 -19.05 -0.40 -4.55
N PHE A 143 -18.99 0.78 -3.94
CA PHE A 143 -18.20 1.90 -4.46
C PHE A 143 -16.70 1.55 -4.54
N ILE A 144 -16.14 0.95 -3.50
CA ILE A 144 -14.74 0.50 -3.49
C ILE A 144 -14.52 -0.52 -4.62
N LYS A 145 -15.40 -1.52 -4.73
CA LYS A 145 -15.27 -2.59 -5.73
C LYS A 145 -15.40 -2.10 -7.17
N GLU A 146 -16.40 -1.26 -7.43
CA GLU A 146 -16.81 -0.89 -8.79
C GLU A 146 -16.11 0.39 -9.29
N HIS A 147 -15.63 1.23 -8.38
CA HIS A 147 -14.91 2.46 -8.73
C HIS A 147 -13.42 2.37 -8.37
N ILE A 148 -13.08 2.27 -7.09
CA ILE A 148 -11.67 2.34 -6.64
C ILE A 148 -10.83 1.22 -7.27
N LEU A 149 -11.25 -0.04 -7.13
CA LEU A 149 -10.47 -1.18 -7.66
C LEU A 149 -10.41 -1.23 -9.19
N LYS A 150 -11.35 -0.60 -9.89
CA LYS A 150 -11.39 -0.58 -11.37
C LYS A 150 -10.71 0.63 -11.98
N ASN A 151 -10.61 1.74 -11.26
CA ASN A 151 -10.22 3.03 -11.84
C ASN A 151 -8.94 3.61 -11.22
N PHE A 152 -8.32 2.96 -10.23
CA PHE A 152 -7.11 3.43 -9.57
C PHE A 152 -5.94 2.51 -9.92
N TYR A 153 -4.99 3.03 -10.69
CA TYR A 153 -3.86 2.30 -11.24
C TYR A 153 -2.55 2.83 -10.67
N ALA A 154 -1.61 1.93 -10.45
CA ALA A 154 -0.26 2.28 -10.05
C ALA A 154 0.76 1.34 -10.68
N PHE A 155 1.94 1.87 -10.99
CA PHE A 155 3.10 1.10 -11.44
C PHE A 155 4.27 1.33 -10.49
N GLU A 156 4.97 0.24 -10.19
CA GLU A 156 6.22 0.26 -9.43
C GLU A 156 7.15 -0.82 -9.99
N LEU A 157 8.41 -0.45 -10.23
CA LEU A 157 9.41 -1.33 -10.85
C LEU A 157 10.14 -2.18 -9.81
N MET A 158 10.28 -1.69 -8.59
CA MET A 158 11.03 -2.35 -7.54
C MET A 158 10.13 -3.30 -6.72
N MET A 159 10.57 -4.55 -6.56
CA MET A 159 9.81 -5.58 -5.83
C MET A 159 9.51 -5.23 -4.37
N ALA A 160 10.44 -4.58 -3.68
CA ALA A 160 10.28 -4.22 -2.27
C ALA A 160 9.17 -3.15 -2.06
N PRO A 161 9.23 -1.95 -2.66
CA PRO A 161 8.15 -0.98 -2.51
C PRO A 161 6.83 -1.47 -3.11
N TYR A 162 6.86 -2.30 -4.16
CA TYR A 162 5.68 -2.98 -4.69
C TYR A 162 4.99 -3.84 -3.62
N ALA A 163 5.72 -4.71 -2.93
CA ALA A 163 5.16 -5.60 -1.90
C ALA A 163 4.62 -4.80 -0.70
N VAL A 164 5.38 -3.80 -0.27
CA VAL A 164 5.01 -2.87 0.81
C VAL A 164 3.74 -2.09 0.46
N GLY A 165 3.63 -1.61 -0.78
CA GLY A 165 2.45 -0.93 -1.29
C GLY A 165 1.21 -1.83 -1.30
N HIS A 166 1.34 -3.09 -1.74
CA HIS A 166 0.24 -4.06 -1.69
C HIS A 166 -0.24 -4.33 -0.27
N LEU A 167 0.70 -4.48 0.67
CA LEU A 167 0.39 -4.67 2.07
C LEU A 167 -0.38 -3.47 2.62
N LYS A 168 0.12 -2.25 2.39
CA LYS A 168 -0.53 -0.98 2.77
C LYS A 168 -1.96 -0.88 2.21
N MET A 169 -2.15 -1.14 0.92
CA MET A 169 -3.48 -1.08 0.30
C MET A 169 -4.42 -2.13 0.86
N SER A 170 -3.92 -3.33 1.18
CA SER A 170 -4.73 -4.38 1.80
C SER A 170 -5.28 -3.95 3.16
N PHE A 171 -4.45 -3.30 3.98
CA PHE A 171 -4.88 -2.74 5.26
C PHE A 171 -5.86 -1.57 5.09
N LEU A 172 -5.56 -0.63 4.19
CA LEU A 172 -6.45 0.49 3.90
C LEU A 172 -7.85 -0.01 3.51
N LEU A 173 -7.93 -1.00 2.60
CA LEU A 173 -9.21 -1.57 2.19
C LEU A 173 -9.94 -2.24 3.35
N GLU A 174 -9.23 -3.00 4.19
CA GLU A 174 -9.83 -3.64 5.39
C GLU A 174 -10.39 -2.59 6.37
N GLU A 175 -9.67 -1.48 6.61
CA GLU A 175 -10.12 -0.35 7.43
C GLU A 175 -11.33 0.38 6.84
N LEU A 176 -11.36 0.54 5.52
CA LEU A 176 -12.50 1.08 4.80
C LEU A 176 -13.69 0.10 4.75
N GLY A 177 -13.59 -1.06 5.40
CA GLY A 177 -14.65 -2.06 5.50
C GLY A 177 -14.76 -2.99 4.29
N TYR A 178 -13.79 -2.97 3.38
CA TYR A 178 -13.73 -3.84 2.22
C TYR A 178 -12.78 -5.02 2.44
N LYS A 179 -13.33 -6.24 2.47
CA LYS A 179 -12.51 -7.45 2.57
C LYS A 179 -12.18 -7.98 1.18
N LEU A 180 -10.89 -8.03 0.86
CA LEU A 180 -10.40 -8.70 -0.34
C LEU A 180 -10.84 -10.17 -0.33
N GLN A 181 -11.69 -10.54 -1.28
CA GLN A 181 -12.13 -11.92 -1.44
C GLN A 181 -10.97 -12.75 -2.00
N LYS A 182 -10.76 -13.96 -1.45
CA LYS A 182 -9.88 -14.92 -2.09
C LYS A 182 -10.47 -15.28 -3.45
N TYR A 183 -9.69 -15.08 -4.52
CA TYR A 183 -10.00 -15.67 -5.82
C TYR A 183 -10.16 -17.19 -5.61
N HIS A 184 -11.40 -17.67 -5.64
CA HIS A 184 -11.67 -19.07 -5.91
C HIS A 184 -11.65 -19.19 -7.43
N GLN A 185 -10.57 -19.75 -7.97
CA GLN A 185 -10.61 -20.45 -9.24
C GLN A 185 -10.95 -21.91 -8.95
#